data_AF-A0A2K0TXT4-F1
#
_entry.id   AF-A0A2K0TXT4-F1
#
_cell.length_a   1.000
_cell.length_b   1.000
_cell.length_c   1.000
_cell.angle_alpha   90.00
_cell.angle_beta   90.00
_cell.angle_gamma   90.00
#
_symmetry.space_group_name_H-M   'P 1'
#
loop_
_entity.id
_entity.type
_entity.pdbx_description
1 polymer ?
#
loop_
_entity_poly.entity_id
_entity_poly.type
_entity_poly.pdbx_seq_one_letter_code
_entity_poly.pdbx_strand_id
1 'polypeptide(L)'
;MGYTGKDGRPQPWEVSEAPEQWLELLKKNITGIEISIASLEGKFKMSQEMRKGDREGVVRGFEELGSETGLAISRMGRERGEQKDAAKMGFE
;
A
#
# COMPACT_ATOMS: atom_id res chain seq x y z
N MET A 1 -11.82 35.96 6.89
CA MET A 1 -10.77 35.35 6.06
C MET A 1 -11.42 34.45 5.02
N GLY A 2 -11.43 34.86 3.76
CA GLY A 2 -12.16 34.21 2.65
C GLY A 2 -11.49 32.93 2.11
N TYR A 3 -11.08 32.01 2.98
CA TYR A 3 -10.44 30.74 2.59
C TYR A 3 -11.45 29.59 2.38
N THR A 4 -12.73 29.83 2.60
CA THR A 4 -13.78 28.84 2.33
C THR A 4 -14.08 28.87 0.84
N GLY A 5 -13.50 27.95 0.07
CA GLY A 5 -13.61 27.85 -1.39
C GLY A 5 -15.03 27.67 -1.93
N LYS A 6 -15.87 28.69 -1.79
CA LYS A 6 -17.12 28.89 -2.51
C LYS A 6 -17.05 30.29 -3.13
N ASP A 7 -17.19 30.28 -4.45
CA ASP A 7 -17.18 31.39 -5.40
C ASP A 7 -15.80 31.94 -5.80
N GLY A 8 -15.31 31.49 -6.97
CA GLY A 8 -14.08 31.98 -7.62
C GLY A 8 -12.80 31.42 -7.01
N ARG A 9 -12.41 30.19 -7.40
CA ARG A 9 -11.22 29.49 -6.87
C ARG A 9 -9.95 30.37 -7.01
N PRO A 10 -9.43 30.99 -5.94
CA PRO A 10 -8.08 31.52 -6.00
C PRO A 10 -7.13 30.33 -6.21
N GLN A 11 -5.98 30.58 -6.83
CA GLN A 11 -4.94 29.55 -6.99
C GLN A 11 -4.64 28.88 -5.63
N PRO A 12 -4.24 27.59 -5.61
CA PRO A 12 -3.81 26.94 -4.37
C PRO A 12 -2.81 27.83 -3.64
N TRP A 13 -2.98 27.98 -2.33
CA TRP A 13 -2.08 28.81 -1.54
C TRP A 13 -0.69 28.18 -1.49
N GLU A 14 0.33 29.02 -1.54
CA GLU A 14 1.71 28.61 -1.37
C GLU A 14 2.14 28.77 0.08
N VAL A 15 3.01 27.87 0.57
CA VAL A 15 3.57 27.99 1.93
C VAL A 15 4.32 29.32 2.11
N SER A 16 4.87 29.88 1.04
CA SER A 16 5.51 31.20 0.97
C SER A 16 4.57 32.36 1.31
N GLU A 17 3.24 32.18 1.17
CA GLU A 17 2.24 33.19 1.49
C GLU A 17 1.90 33.24 2.99
N ALA A 18 2.34 32.25 3.77
CA ALA A 18 2.15 32.24 5.21
C ALA A 18 3.15 33.20 5.89
N PRO A 19 2.75 33.96 6.93
CA PRO A 19 3.66 34.81 7.69
C PRO A 19 4.83 34.01 8.27
N GLU A 20 6.05 34.50 8.06
CA GLU A 20 7.28 33.79 8.43
C GLU A 20 7.31 33.41 9.93
N GLN A 21 6.93 34.33 10.81
CA GLN A 21 6.86 34.09 12.26
C GLN A 21 5.91 32.95 12.64
N TRP A 22 4.82 32.77 11.87
CA TRP A 22 3.86 31.70 12.08
C TRP A 22 4.45 30.35 11.67
N LEU A 23 5.14 30.29 10.52
CA LEU A 23 5.86 29.11 10.08
C LEU A 23 6.92 28.68 11.09
N GLU A 24 7.71 29.63 11.61
CA GLU A 24 8.74 29.35 12.61
C GLU A 24 8.17 28.82 13.94
N LEU A 25 6.99 29.30 14.35
CA LEU A 25 6.30 28.78 15.54
C LEU A 25 5.79 27.35 15.31
N LEU A 26 5.21 27.06 14.14
CA LEU A 26 4.73 25.72 13.82
C LEU A 26 5.88 24.71 13.69
N LYS A 27 6.98 25.09 13.03
CA LYS A 27 8.18 24.24 12.88
C LYS A 27 8.73 23.76 14.21
N LYS A 28 8.73 24.60 15.25
CA LYS A 28 9.20 24.23 16.60
C LYS A 28 8.43 23.06 17.23
N ASN A 29 7.19 22.82 16.79
CA ASN A 29 6.34 21.75 17.29
C ASN A 29 6.36 20.49 16.38
N ILE A 30 7.16 20.49 15.33
CA ILE A 30 7.29 19.37 14.40
C ILE A 30 8.62 18.67 14.66
N THR A 31 8.56 17.40 15.04
CA THR A 31 9.74 16.55 15.09
C THR A 31 9.85 15.79 13.77
N GLY A 32 10.86 16.12 12.97
CA GLY A 32 11.20 15.36 11.77
C GLY A 32 11.86 14.04 12.16
N ILE A 33 11.41 12.95 11.54
CA ILE A 33 12.09 11.65 11.62
C ILE A 33 12.54 11.27 10.22
N GLU A 34 13.76 10.76 10.11
CA GLU A 34 14.27 10.15 8.89
C GLU A 34 14.45 8.66 9.15
N ILE A 35 13.90 7.82 8.26
CA ILE A 35 14.04 6.36 8.32
C ILE A 35 14.82 5.93 7.09
N SER A 36 16.11 5.67 7.26
CA SER A 36 16.93 5.07 6.20
C SER A 36 16.55 3.60 6.04
N ILE A 37 16.18 3.20 4.82
CA ILE A 37 15.81 1.81 4.52
C ILE A 37 17.10 0.98 4.38
N ALA A 38 17.40 0.15 5.39
CA ALA A 38 18.56 -0.76 5.35
C ALA A 38 18.24 -2.10 4.67
N SER A 39 17.06 -2.66 4.98
CA SER A 39 16.53 -3.87 4.34
C SER A 39 15.00 -3.82 4.36
N LEU A 40 14.39 -4.62 3.50
CA LEU A 40 12.95 -4.82 3.45
C LEU A 40 12.66 -6.31 3.49
N GLU A 41 11.91 -6.72 4.49
CA GLU A 41 11.45 -8.09 4.64
C GLU A 41 9.92 -8.12 4.58
N GLY A 42 9.38 -9.16 3.94
CA GLY A 42 7.94 -9.33 3.78
C GLY A 42 7.56 -10.79 4.00
N LYS A 43 6.38 -11.01 4.59
CA LYS A 43 5.82 -12.35 4.79
C LYS A 43 4.49 -12.47 4.07
N PHE A 44 4.36 -13.48 3.22
CA PHE A 44 3.13 -13.79 2.49
C PHE A 44 2.42 -14.98 3.13
N LYS A 45 1.18 -14.78 3.57
CA LYS A 45 0.31 -15.84 4.08
C LYS A 45 -0.84 -16.04 3.10
N MET A 46 -0.66 -16.97 2.15
CA MET A 46 -1.57 -17.22 1.03
C MET A 46 -1.86 -18.72 0.86
N SER A 47 -1.84 -19.47 1.96
CA SER A 47 -2.09 -20.92 1.98
C SER A 47 -1.21 -21.73 1.01
N GLN A 48 0.04 -21.29 0.82
CA GLN A 48 0.94 -21.87 -0.18
C GLN A 48 1.28 -23.33 0.09
N GLU A 49 1.16 -23.76 1.35
CA GLU A 49 1.33 -25.13 1.84
C GLU A 49 0.18 -26.08 1.48
N MET A 50 -0.99 -25.55 1.14
CA MET A 50 -2.16 -26.35 0.82
C MET A 50 -2.04 -26.99 -0.57
N ARG A 51 -2.89 -27.99 -0.84
CA ARG A 51 -2.92 -28.66 -2.14
C ARG A 51 -3.33 -27.67 -3.23
N LYS A 52 -2.86 -27.91 -4.46
CA LYS A 52 -3.15 -27.03 -5.61
C LYS A 52 -4.63 -26.73 -5.79
N GLY A 53 -5.50 -27.76 -5.71
CA GLY A 53 -6.95 -27.58 -5.85
C GLY A 53 -7.57 -26.67 -4.78
N ASP A 54 -7.11 -26.75 -3.53
CA ASP A 54 -7.59 -25.89 -2.44
C ASP A 54 -7.17 -24.43 -2.68
N ARG A 55 -5.92 -24.22 -3.10
CA ARG A 55 -5.39 -22.90 -3.46
C ARG A 55 -6.17 -22.29 -4.62
N GLU A 56 -6.44 -23.06 -5.67
CA GLU A 56 -7.25 -22.62 -6.81
C GLU A 56 -8.69 -22.28 -6.42
N GLY A 57 -9.30 -23.05 -5.51
CA GLY A 57 -10.63 -22.77 -4.98
C GLY A 57 -10.69 -21.42 -4.26
N VAL A 58 -9.70 -21.13 -3.42
CA VAL A 58 -9.58 -19.84 -2.71
C VAL A 58 -9.38 -18.69 -3.70
N VAL A 59 -8.49 -18.85 -4.70
CA VAL A 59 -8.25 -17.84 -5.74
C VAL A 59 -9.54 -17.51 -6.48
N ARG A 60 -10.29 -18.52 -6.95
CA ARG A 60 -11.57 -18.31 -7.63
C ARG A 60 -12.60 -17.61 -6.74
N GLY A 61 -12.74 -18.04 -5.49
CA GLY A 61 -13.66 -17.42 -4.54
C GLY A 61 -13.36 -15.92 -4.34
N PHE A 62 -12.08 -15.53 -4.29
CA PHE A 62 -11.70 -14.12 -4.21
C PHE A 62 -11.90 -13.35 -5.53
N GLU A 63 -11.74 -13.98 -6.70
CA GLU A 63 -12.06 -13.39 -8.00
C GLU A 63 -13.56 -13.08 -8.13
N GLU A 64 -14.43 -13.99 -7.65
CA GLU A 64 -15.89 -13.87 -7.71
C GLU A 64 -16.45 -12.73 -6.85
N LEU A 65 -15.71 -12.28 -5.82
CA LEU A 65 -16.12 -11.12 -5.02
C LEU A 65 -16.14 -9.81 -5.83
N GLY A 66 -15.43 -9.75 -6.98
CA GLY A 66 -15.41 -8.60 -7.87
C GLY A 66 -14.86 -7.29 -7.29
N SER A 67 -14.39 -7.31 -6.05
CA SER A 67 -13.77 -6.16 -5.38
C SER A 67 -12.31 -6.01 -5.79
N GLU A 68 -11.80 -4.78 -5.76
CA GLU A 68 -10.38 -4.49 -6.03
C GLU A 68 -9.47 -5.33 -5.12
N THR A 69 -9.77 -5.38 -3.83
CA THR A 69 -9.04 -6.17 -2.85
C THR A 69 -9.12 -7.67 -3.15
N GLY A 70 -10.30 -8.20 -3.50
CA GLY A 70 -10.48 -9.60 -3.86
C GLY A 70 -9.60 -10.00 -5.07
N LEU A 71 -9.62 -9.17 -6.11
CA LEU A 71 -8.77 -9.37 -7.30
C LEU A 71 -7.28 -9.25 -6.98
N ALA A 72 -6.88 -8.39 -6.05
CA ALA A 72 -5.48 -8.28 -5.63
C ALA A 72 -5.01 -9.52 -4.86
N ILE A 73 -5.85 -10.04 -3.95
CA ILE A 73 -5.55 -11.25 -3.18
C ILE A 73 -5.52 -12.48 -4.07
N SER A 74 -6.43 -12.61 -5.05
CA SER A 74 -6.44 -13.74 -5.96
C SER A 74 -5.18 -13.81 -6.83
N ARG A 75 -4.73 -12.67 -7.37
CA ARG A 75 -3.46 -12.56 -8.10
C ARG A 75 -2.28 -12.94 -7.22
N MET A 76 -2.21 -12.41 -6.00
CA MET A 76 -1.11 -12.70 -5.08
C MET A 76 -1.09 -14.18 -4.65
N GLY A 77 -2.26 -14.78 -4.41
CA GLY A 77 -2.38 -16.19 -4.07
C GLY A 77 -1.87 -17.10 -5.18
N ARG A 78 -2.21 -16.80 -6.44
CA ARG A 78 -1.72 -17.52 -7.62
C ARG A 78 -0.20 -17.42 -7.73
N GLU A 79 0.33 -16.19 -7.75
CA GLU A 79 1.76 -15.92 -7.91
C GLU A 79 2.61 -16.60 -6.81
N ARG A 80 2.19 -16.48 -5.55
CA ARG A 80 2.93 -17.07 -4.42
C ARG A 80 2.82 -18.59 -4.38
N GLY A 81 1.71 -19.16 -4.82
CA GLY A 81 1.55 -20.60 -4.99
C GLY A 81 2.51 -21.16 -6.04
N GLU A 82 2.58 -20.53 -7.20
CA GLU A 82 3.48 -20.91 -8.30
C GLU A 82 4.96 -20.80 -7.89
N GLN A 83 5.35 -19.72 -7.22
CA GLN A 83 6.70 -19.56 -6.67
C GLN A 83 7.05 -20.66 -5.67
N LYS A 84 6.11 -21.07 -4.80
CA LYS A 84 6.33 -22.14 -3.84
C LYS A 84 6.50 -23.50 -4.52
N ASP A 85 5.70 -23.77 -5.55
CA ASP A 85 5.77 -25.00 -6.33
C ASP A 85 7.09 -25.08 -7.10
N ALA A 86 7.50 -23.99 -7.75
CA ALA A 86 8.77 -23.88 -8.48
C ALA A 86 9.98 -24.04 -7.56
N ALA A 87 9.96 -23.39 -6.38
CA ALA A 87 11.01 -23.55 -5.39
C ALA A 87 11.15 -25.01 -4.96
N LYS A 88 10.05 -25.77 -4.85
CA LYS A 88 10.11 -27.19 -4.48
C LYS A 88 10.77 -28.07 -5.56
N MET A 89 10.58 -27.74 -6.84
CA MET A 89 11.14 -28.49 -7.97
C MET A 89 12.65 -28.26 -8.18
N GLY A 90 13.19 -27.12 -7.72
CA GLY A 90 14.62 -26.79 -7.85
C GLY A 90 15.54 -27.39 -6.79
N PHE A 91 15.00 -28.19 -5.86
CA PHE A 91 15.76 -28.89 -4.80
C PHE A 91 15.73 -30.42 -4.95
N GLU A 92 15.20 -30.96 -6.05
CA GLU A 92 15.38 -32.36 -6.48
C GLU A 92 16.60 -32.49 -7.39
#